data_AF-A0A1A8P4R5-F1
#
_entry.id   AF-A0A1A8P4R5-F1
#
_cell.length_a   1.000
_cell.length_b   1.000
_cell.length_c   1.000
_cell.angle_alpha   90.00
_cell.angle_beta   90.00
_cell.angle_gamma   90.00
#
_symmetry.space_group_name_H-M   'P 1'
#
loop_
_entity.id
_entity.type
_entity.pdbx_description
1 polymer ?
#
loop_
_entity_poly.entity_id
_entity_poly.type
_entity_poly.pdbx_seq_one_letter_code
_entity_poly.pdbx_strand_id
1 'polypeptide(L)'
;MIATLACGNKRAAGTMDADGRDFLNSPPAKTVRFGGCVAETLEKARHGDTNDYELLKHQLVDPEIKDAQLISWLQEFRSCVTQLTKDHEQLVYTILRVPWADRCQAVVDEYLAFLGNLVSAQTVFLCACLKMAVSLFTPKRVTIHEGGVDISDSDDEDEDLPRSFDRSHQALQLIVRYVPSTSRFLVPILQDNFPFVQKSSRTLECYVHNLLRVTVYLPSIRRDVLELVVGKLLKLDVSTSRAEMEDAEEHAQKEEVEEQLEEGLFDMVGAATMALRSSVKSVAYN
;
A
#
# COMPACT_ATOMS: atom_id res chain seq x y z
N MET A 1 63.43 22.15 26.14
CA MET A 1 64.04 21.47 27.30
C MET A 1 63.01 20.47 27.81
N ILE A 2 63.00 19.26 27.23
CA ILE A 2 63.52 18.02 27.82
C ILE A 2 62.85 17.67 29.16
N ALA A 3 61.97 16.68 29.13
CA ALA A 3 61.89 15.65 30.16
C ALA A 3 61.22 14.39 29.56
N THR A 4 62.09 13.51 29.09
CA THR A 4 61.85 12.09 28.82
C THR A 4 61.65 11.36 30.15
N LEU A 5 60.65 10.49 30.25
CA LEU A 5 60.70 9.32 31.14
C LEU A 5 59.98 8.16 30.45
N ALA A 6 60.81 7.25 29.95
CA ALA A 6 60.44 5.99 29.36
C ALA A 6 60.60 4.87 30.39
N CYS A 7 59.61 3.99 30.47
CA CYS A 7 59.72 2.60 30.88
C CYS A 7 58.40 1.95 30.42
N GLY A 8 58.32 0.91 29.58
CA GLY A 8 59.26 -0.12 29.19
C GLY A 8 58.62 -1.48 29.46
N ASN A 9 58.36 -2.25 28.39
CA ASN A 9 57.91 -3.66 28.32
C ASN A 9 56.42 -3.96 28.64
N LYS A 10 55.73 -4.90 27.98
CA LYS A 10 56.12 -5.97 27.04
C LYS A 10 54.88 -6.42 26.24
N ARG A 11 55.11 -6.83 24.99
CA ARG A 11 54.14 -7.46 24.09
C ARG A 11 53.61 -8.78 24.67
N ALA A 12 52.31 -9.03 24.49
CA ALA A 12 51.75 -10.37 24.34
C ALA A 12 50.80 -10.34 23.13
N ALA A 13 51.11 -11.17 22.14
CA ALA A 13 50.24 -11.49 21.02
C ALA A 13 49.20 -12.54 21.47
N GLY A 14 47.98 -12.41 20.97
CA GLY A 14 46.89 -13.39 21.08
C GLY A 14 45.71 -12.85 20.28
N THR A 15 45.65 -13.20 18.99
CA THR A 15 44.70 -14.16 18.41
C THR A 15 43.28 -13.60 18.32
N MET A 16 42.86 -13.43 17.06
CA MET A 16 41.48 -13.35 16.61
C MET A 16 40.61 -14.34 17.38
N ASP A 17 39.45 -13.89 17.84
CA ASP A 17 38.22 -14.66 17.70
C ASP A 17 37.06 -13.68 17.57
N ALA A 18 36.42 -13.77 16.40
CA ALA A 18 35.13 -13.18 16.12
C ALA A 18 34.09 -14.07 16.79
N ASP A 19 33.45 -13.57 17.84
CA ASP A 19 32.42 -14.33 18.54
C ASP A 19 31.08 -13.58 18.51
N GLY A 20 30.02 -14.34 18.18
CA GLY A 20 28.67 -14.02 18.60
C GLY A 20 27.76 -13.25 17.62
N ARG A 21 27.75 -13.56 16.32
CA ARG A 21 26.55 -13.33 15.47
C ARG A 21 25.76 -14.63 15.28
N ASP A 22 25.38 -15.26 16.38
CA ASP A 22 24.42 -16.36 16.42
C ASP A 22 23.00 -15.84 16.68
N PHE A 23 22.52 -14.96 15.79
CA PHE A 23 21.10 -14.59 15.71
C PHE A 23 20.34 -15.41 14.66
N LEU A 24 20.99 -16.42 14.08
CA LEU A 24 20.34 -17.39 13.21
C LEU A 24 20.01 -18.62 14.06
N ASN A 25 18.72 -18.95 14.15
CA ASN A 25 18.13 -20.11 14.82
C ASN A 25 17.62 -19.88 16.25
N SER A 26 16.73 -18.90 16.44
CA SER A 26 15.62 -19.16 17.38
C SER A 26 14.77 -20.28 16.77
N PRO A 27 14.49 -21.39 17.48
CA PRO A 27 13.61 -22.43 16.96
C PRO A 27 12.26 -21.79 16.62
N PRO A 28 11.63 -22.13 15.47
CA PRO A 28 10.29 -21.66 15.21
C PRO A 28 9.40 -22.14 16.36
N ALA A 29 8.64 -21.21 16.94
CA ALA A 29 7.62 -21.56 17.93
C ALA A 29 6.78 -22.68 17.32
N LYS A 30 6.65 -23.81 18.04
CA LYS A 30 5.93 -25.00 17.56
C LYS A 30 4.53 -24.59 17.18
N THR A 31 4.33 -24.40 15.90
CA THR A 31 3.09 -23.91 15.35
C THR A 31 2.37 -25.13 14.81
N VAL A 32 1.16 -25.37 15.34
CA VAL A 32 0.34 -26.50 14.88
C VAL A 32 -0.02 -26.22 13.43
N ARG A 33 0.55 -27.04 12.54
CA ARG A 33 0.37 -26.98 11.10
C ARG A 33 -0.02 -28.39 10.65
N PHE A 34 -1.03 -28.49 9.81
CA PHE A 34 -1.41 -29.75 9.20
C PHE A 34 -0.81 -29.79 7.79
N GLY A 35 -0.09 -30.87 7.46
CA GLY A 35 0.62 -31.02 6.18
C GLY A 35 2.12 -31.22 6.36
N GLY A 36 2.71 -32.04 5.48
CA GLY A 36 4.15 -32.31 5.42
C GLY A 36 4.96 -31.14 4.85
N CYS A 37 6.28 -31.27 4.78
CA CYS A 37 7.19 -30.24 4.26
C CYS A 37 6.72 -29.72 2.89
N VAL A 38 6.73 -28.40 2.65
CA VAL A 38 6.28 -27.82 1.36
C VAL A 38 6.96 -28.51 0.17
N ALA A 39 8.28 -28.73 0.24
CA ALA A 39 9.03 -29.37 -0.84
C ALA A 39 8.52 -30.79 -1.16
N GLU A 40 8.20 -31.58 -0.14
CA GLU A 40 7.63 -32.92 -0.33
C GLU A 40 6.23 -32.85 -0.93
N THR A 41 5.41 -31.91 -0.47
CA THR A 41 4.05 -31.68 -1.00
C THR A 41 4.08 -31.26 -2.47
N LEU A 42 5.02 -30.38 -2.87
CA LEU A 42 5.21 -30.01 -4.27
C LEU A 42 5.64 -31.21 -5.12
N GLU A 43 6.55 -32.03 -4.62
CA GLU A 43 7.00 -33.22 -5.35
C GLU A 43 5.90 -34.28 -5.49
N LYS A 44 5.12 -34.52 -4.43
CA LYS A 44 3.94 -35.41 -4.50
C LYS A 44 2.90 -34.92 -5.50
N ALA A 45 2.65 -33.61 -5.54
CA ALA A 45 1.72 -33.00 -6.49
C ALA A 45 2.17 -33.21 -7.94
N ARG A 46 3.49 -33.20 -8.22
CA ARG A 46 4.03 -33.55 -9.55
C ARG A 46 3.78 -35.00 -9.94
N HIS A 47 3.65 -35.89 -8.97
CA HIS A 47 3.31 -37.31 -9.17
C HIS A 47 1.80 -37.59 -9.17
N GLY A 48 0.96 -36.55 -9.06
CA GLY A 48 -0.50 -36.65 -9.13
C GLY A 48 -1.22 -36.78 -7.79
N ASP A 49 -0.50 -36.79 -6.66
CA ASP A 49 -1.12 -36.74 -5.33
C ASP A 49 -1.32 -35.28 -4.90
N THR A 50 -2.55 -34.79 -5.03
CA THR A 50 -2.89 -33.38 -4.82
C THR A 50 -3.54 -33.10 -3.46
N ASN A 51 -3.76 -34.10 -2.61
CA ASN A 51 -4.50 -33.90 -1.36
C ASN A 51 -3.77 -32.93 -0.40
N ASP A 52 -2.47 -33.17 -0.18
CA ASP A 52 -1.63 -32.31 0.65
C ASP A 52 -1.49 -30.91 0.03
N TYR A 53 -1.49 -30.81 -1.31
CA TYR A 53 -1.36 -29.55 -2.05
C TYR A 53 -2.63 -28.69 -1.96
N GLU A 54 -3.82 -29.30 -2.03
CA GLU A 54 -5.07 -28.57 -1.83
C GLU A 54 -5.26 -28.18 -0.37
N LEU A 55 -4.88 -29.03 0.59
CA LEU A 55 -4.89 -28.67 2.01
C LEU A 55 -3.99 -27.45 2.28
N LEU A 56 -2.80 -27.43 1.68
CA LEU A 56 -1.87 -26.29 1.74
C LEU A 56 -2.53 -25.00 1.23
N LYS A 57 -3.15 -25.04 0.06
CA LYS A 57 -3.86 -23.88 -0.51
C LYS A 57 -5.00 -23.43 0.40
N HIS A 58 -5.79 -24.35 0.94
CA HIS A 58 -6.89 -24.03 1.85
C HIS A 58 -6.40 -23.32 3.11
N GLN A 59 -5.28 -23.75 3.69
CA GLN A 59 -4.71 -23.09 4.88
C GLN A 59 -4.19 -21.69 4.60
N LEU A 60 -3.63 -21.44 3.42
CA LEU A 60 -3.14 -20.10 3.05
C LEU A 60 -4.28 -19.10 2.77
N VAL A 61 -5.44 -19.60 2.35
CA VAL A 61 -6.63 -18.78 2.07
C VAL A 61 -7.43 -18.50 3.35
N ASP A 62 -7.17 -19.22 4.45
CA ASP A 62 -7.85 -19.02 5.73
C ASP A 62 -7.62 -17.58 6.24
N PRO A 63 -8.68 -16.74 6.36
CA PRO A 63 -8.56 -15.36 6.85
C PRO A 63 -8.03 -15.30 8.29
N GLU A 64 -8.29 -16.35 9.08
CA GLU A 64 -7.91 -16.47 10.50
C GLU A 64 -6.51 -17.09 10.69
N ILE A 65 -5.73 -17.25 9.61
CA ILE A 65 -4.35 -17.71 9.70
C ILE A 65 -3.55 -16.81 10.66
N LYS A 66 -2.87 -17.45 11.62
CA LYS A 66 -2.07 -16.74 12.62
C LYS A 66 -0.75 -16.27 12.02
N ASP A 67 -0.26 -15.12 12.47
CA ASP A 67 1.02 -14.55 12.01
C ASP A 67 2.20 -15.54 12.11
N ALA A 68 2.29 -16.32 13.19
CA ALA A 68 3.32 -17.35 13.35
C ALA A 68 3.21 -18.49 12.32
N GLN A 69 1.98 -18.90 11.96
CA GLN A 69 1.75 -19.90 10.91
C GLN A 69 2.18 -19.35 9.55
N LEU A 70 1.78 -18.12 9.25
CA LEU A 70 2.12 -17.48 7.98
C LEU A 70 3.63 -17.29 7.82
N ILE A 71 4.33 -16.84 8.87
CA ILE A 71 5.80 -16.73 8.88
C ILE A 71 6.44 -18.09 8.59
N SER A 72 6.00 -19.15 9.26
CA SER A 72 6.51 -20.52 9.03
C SER A 72 6.30 -20.96 7.58
N TRP A 73 5.13 -20.71 7.00
CA TRP A 73 4.85 -21.02 5.60
C TRP A 73 5.75 -20.26 4.64
N LEU A 74 5.90 -18.95 4.83
CA LEU A 74 6.76 -18.11 4.00
C LEU A 74 8.22 -18.55 4.06
N GLN A 75 8.72 -18.95 5.23
CA GLN A 75 10.08 -19.50 5.40
C GLN A 75 10.26 -20.81 4.63
N GLU A 76 9.28 -21.72 4.69
CA GLU A 76 9.32 -22.95 3.90
C GLU A 76 9.28 -22.67 2.40
N PHE A 77 8.40 -21.78 1.93
CA PHE A 77 8.36 -21.38 0.53
C PHE A 77 9.66 -20.75 0.04
N ARG A 78 10.34 -19.98 0.89
CA ARG A 78 11.68 -19.45 0.60
C ARG A 78 12.72 -20.54 0.44
N SER A 79 12.67 -21.59 1.27
CA SER A 79 13.61 -22.71 1.22
C SER A 79 13.49 -23.52 -0.07
N CYS A 80 12.30 -23.58 -0.67
CA CYS A 80 12.01 -24.31 -1.90
C CYS A 80 11.61 -23.41 -3.08
N VAL A 81 12.01 -22.14 -3.08
CA VAL A 81 11.55 -21.14 -4.08
C VAL A 81 11.90 -21.53 -5.52
N THR A 82 12.98 -22.28 -5.72
CA THR A 82 13.40 -22.80 -7.04
C THR A 82 12.47 -23.88 -7.57
N GLN A 83 11.72 -24.57 -6.69
CA GLN A 83 10.71 -25.57 -7.05
C GLN A 83 9.35 -24.95 -7.36
N LEU A 84 9.11 -23.70 -6.96
CA LEU A 84 7.90 -22.93 -7.33
C LEU A 84 7.99 -22.49 -8.79
N THR A 85 7.99 -23.44 -9.72
CA THR A 85 7.98 -23.18 -11.16
C THR A 85 6.56 -22.85 -11.64
N LYS A 86 6.41 -22.64 -12.95
CA LYS A 86 5.11 -22.39 -13.59
C LYS A 86 4.07 -23.50 -13.30
N ASP A 87 4.49 -24.72 -13.04
CA ASP A 87 3.59 -25.84 -12.73
C ASP A 87 2.79 -25.61 -11.43
N HIS A 88 3.33 -24.77 -10.53
CA HIS A 88 2.70 -24.40 -9.27
C HIS A 88 2.19 -22.94 -9.27
N GLU A 89 1.90 -22.39 -10.45
CA GLU A 89 1.38 -21.03 -10.66
C GLU A 89 0.23 -20.67 -9.73
N GLN A 90 -0.76 -21.56 -9.58
CA GLN A 90 -1.94 -21.31 -8.76
C GLN A 90 -1.58 -21.11 -7.29
N LEU A 91 -0.62 -21.88 -6.76
CA LEU A 91 -0.17 -21.75 -5.39
C LEU A 91 0.58 -20.43 -5.19
N VAL A 92 1.44 -20.05 -6.14
CA VAL A 92 2.12 -18.75 -6.09
C VAL A 92 1.11 -17.61 -6.09
N TYR A 93 0.06 -17.67 -6.91
CA TYR A 93 -1.01 -16.67 -6.89
C TYR A 93 -1.80 -16.66 -5.59
N THR A 94 -2.03 -17.81 -4.96
CA THR A 94 -2.63 -17.89 -3.63
C THR A 94 -1.76 -17.17 -2.60
N ILE A 95 -0.44 -17.42 -2.58
CA ILE A 95 0.50 -16.75 -1.67
C ILE A 95 0.52 -15.23 -1.93
N LEU A 96 0.51 -14.81 -3.19
CA LEU A 96 0.49 -13.39 -3.56
C LEU A 96 -0.81 -12.66 -3.14
N ARG A 97 -1.89 -13.38 -2.88
CA ARG A 97 -3.18 -12.83 -2.44
C ARG A 97 -3.36 -12.77 -0.91
N VAL A 98 -2.45 -13.37 -0.15
CA VAL A 98 -2.52 -13.34 1.32
C VAL A 98 -2.46 -11.88 1.80
N PRO A 99 -3.34 -11.43 2.71
CA PRO A 99 -3.31 -10.07 3.25
C PRO A 99 -2.13 -9.90 4.21
N TRP A 100 -0.95 -9.61 3.67
CA TRP A 100 0.30 -9.42 4.41
C TRP A 100 0.52 -7.96 4.84
N ALA A 101 -0.01 -7.02 4.05
CA ALA A 101 0.28 -5.58 4.18
C ALA A 101 -0.35 -4.92 5.43
N ASP A 102 -1.26 -5.59 6.13
CA ASP A 102 -1.90 -5.07 7.37
C ASP A 102 -1.51 -5.90 8.60
N ARG A 103 -0.61 -6.88 8.43
CA ARG A 103 -0.14 -7.77 9.51
C ARG A 103 1.01 -7.11 10.29
N CYS A 104 1.49 -7.80 11.33
CA CYS A 104 2.64 -7.32 12.10
C CYS A 104 3.92 -7.22 11.25
N GLN A 105 4.89 -6.42 11.71
CA GLN A 105 6.12 -6.17 10.95
C GLN A 105 6.91 -7.44 10.64
N ALA A 106 6.90 -8.43 11.53
CA ALA A 106 7.59 -9.71 11.30
C ALA A 106 7.03 -10.48 10.09
N VAL A 107 5.71 -10.45 9.87
CA VAL A 107 5.08 -11.04 8.69
C VAL A 107 5.49 -10.28 7.44
N VAL A 108 5.49 -8.95 7.50
CA VAL A 108 5.87 -8.08 6.37
C VAL A 108 7.31 -8.34 5.93
N ASP A 109 8.25 -8.39 6.87
CA ASP A 109 9.67 -8.61 6.58
C ASP A 109 9.89 -9.98 5.93
N GLU A 110 9.24 -11.02 6.46
CA GLU A 110 9.32 -12.37 5.91
C GLU A 110 8.67 -12.46 4.51
N TYR A 111 7.54 -11.77 4.31
CA TYR A 111 6.87 -11.71 3.01
C TYR A 111 7.71 -10.98 1.96
N LEU A 112 8.33 -9.86 2.31
CA LEU A 112 9.26 -9.13 1.44
C LEU A 112 10.50 -9.96 1.09
N ALA A 113 11.02 -10.73 2.04
CA ALA A 113 12.12 -11.65 1.81
C ALA A 113 11.71 -12.80 0.86
N PHE A 114 10.50 -13.35 1.01
CA PHE A 114 9.93 -14.30 0.06
C PHE A 114 9.78 -13.69 -1.34
N LEU A 115 9.20 -12.49 -1.44
CA LEU A 115 8.99 -11.79 -2.69
C LEU A 115 10.29 -11.56 -3.45
N GLY A 116 11.35 -11.13 -2.75
CA GLY A 116 12.69 -10.97 -3.31
C GLY A 116 13.29 -12.26 -3.84
N ASN A 117 13.18 -13.34 -3.07
CA ASN A 117 13.63 -14.67 -3.49
C ASN A 117 12.85 -15.15 -4.72
N LEU A 118 11.53 -14.94 -4.75
CA LEU A 118 10.65 -15.36 -5.84
C LEU A 118 11.00 -14.64 -7.14
N VAL A 119 11.07 -13.31 -7.15
CA VAL A 119 11.38 -12.56 -8.39
C VAL A 119 12.82 -12.76 -8.87
N SER A 120 13.73 -13.11 -7.97
CA SER A 120 15.14 -13.40 -8.30
C SER A 120 15.33 -14.80 -8.87
N ALA A 121 14.63 -15.80 -8.32
CA ALA A 121 14.75 -17.19 -8.76
C ALA A 121 13.81 -17.54 -9.92
N GLN A 122 12.63 -16.92 -9.97
CA GLN A 122 11.53 -17.26 -10.87
C GLN A 122 10.92 -15.99 -11.48
N THR A 123 11.64 -15.35 -12.40
CA THR A 123 11.21 -14.10 -13.07
C THR A 123 9.89 -14.22 -13.82
N VAL A 124 9.41 -15.44 -14.09
CA VAL A 124 8.08 -15.70 -14.68
C VAL A 124 6.95 -15.08 -13.85
N PHE A 125 7.12 -14.95 -12.53
CA PHE A 125 6.12 -14.37 -11.63
C PHE A 125 6.29 -12.86 -11.43
N LEU A 126 7.24 -12.20 -12.10
CA LEU A 126 7.49 -10.76 -11.95
C LEU A 126 6.21 -9.94 -12.14
N CYS A 127 5.48 -10.15 -13.24
CA CYS A 127 4.26 -9.41 -13.52
C CYS A 127 3.17 -9.64 -12.46
N ALA A 128 3.08 -10.85 -11.89
CA ALA A 128 2.14 -11.14 -10.82
C ALA A 128 2.52 -10.41 -9.51
N CYS A 129 3.81 -10.38 -9.18
CA CYS A 129 4.34 -9.64 -8.04
C CYS A 129 4.10 -8.13 -8.17
N LEU A 130 4.31 -7.57 -9.37
CA LEU A 130 4.04 -6.15 -9.65
C LEU A 130 2.55 -5.82 -9.54
N LYS A 131 1.68 -6.68 -10.10
CA LYS A 131 0.22 -6.51 -9.97
C LYS A 131 -0.22 -6.55 -8.50
N MET A 132 0.33 -7.46 -7.72
CA MET A 132 0.07 -7.52 -6.27
C MET A 132 0.47 -6.21 -5.58
N ALA A 133 1.69 -5.71 -5.80
CA ALA A 133 2.12 -4.46 -5.17
C ALA A 133 1.25 -3.27 -5.59
N VAL A 134 0.97 -3.13 -6.89
CA VAL A 134 0.14 -2.04 -7.43
C VAL A 134 -1.31 -2.12 -6.94
N SER A 135 -1.84 -3.32 -6.66
CA SER A 135 -3.20 -3.46 -6.13
C SER A 135 -3.40 -2.80 -4.76
N LEU A 136 -2.30 -2.58 -4.02
CA LEU A 136 -2.30 -1.87 -2.74
C LEU A 136 -2.31 -0.33 -2.90
N PHE A 137 -2.25 0.22 -4.12
CA PHE A 137 -2.27 1.68 -4.33
C PHE A 137 -3.66 2.31 -4.14
N THR A 138 -4.69 1.50 -3.98
CA THR A 138 -6.05 1.93 -3.68
C THR A 138 -6.47 1.50 -2.29
N PRO A 139 -7.26 2.30 -1.56
CA PRO A 139 -7.88 1.87 -0.31
C PRO A 139 -8.69 0.59 -0.50
N LYS A 140 -8.75 -0.24 0.55
CA LYS A 140 -9.64 -1.40 0.53
C LYS A 140 -11.07 -0.92 0.45
N ARG A 141 -11.89 -1.58 -0.38
CA ARG A 141 -13.31 -1.28 -0.47
C ARG A 141 -13.99 -1.76 0.81
N VAL A 142 -14.53 -0.83 1.60
CA VAL A 142 -15.58 -1.15 2.55
C VAL A 142 -16.90 -1.01 1.77
N THR A 143 -17.47 -2.14 1.35
CA THR A 143 -18.85 -2.19 0.83
C THR A 143 -19.77 -2.40 2.02
N ILE A 144 -20.47 -1.35 2.45
CA ILE A 144 -21.54 -1.48 3.43
C ILE A 144 -22.80 -1.90 2.67
N HIS A 145 -23.24 -3.14 2.89
CA HIS A 145 -24.53 -3.61 2.36
C HIS A 145 -25.66 -3.14 3.29
N GLU A 146 -26.29 -2.01 3.00
CA GLU A 146 -27.53 -1.60 3.66
C GLU A 146 -28.67 -1.54 2.63
N GLY A 147 -29.74 -2.31 2.86
CA GLY A 147 -30.97 -2.23 2.06
C GLY A 147 -30.91 -2.70 0.61
N GLY A 148 -29.86 -3.43 0.18
CA GLY A 148 -29.73 -3.93 -1.20
C GLY A 148 -29.15 -2.92 -2.20
N VAL A 149 -28.59 -1.82 -1.70
CA VAL A 149 -27.77 -0.87 -2.47
C VAL A 149 -26.33 -1.00 -1.96
N ASP A 150 -25.39 -1.16 -2.89
CA ASP A 150 -23.95 -1.12 -2.60
C ASP A 150 -23.57 0.35 -2.32
N ILE A 151 -23.69 0.78 -1.06
CA ILE A 151 -23.21 2.09 -0.64
C ILE A 151 -21.74 1.90 -0.25
N SER A 152 -20.84 2.30 -1.14
CA SER A 152 -19.41 2.43 -0.88
C SER A 152 -19.18 3.69 -0.04
N ASP A 153 -19.70 3.71 1.18
CA ASP A 153 -19.55 4.81 2.11
C ASP A 153 -18.31 4.57 2.98
N SER A 154 -17.29 5.38 2.73
CA SER A 154 -16.46 5.98 3.78
C SER A 154 -15.30 6.73 3.15
N ASP A 155 -15.41 8.06 3.17
CA ASP A 155 -14.25 8.95 3.23
C ASP A 155 -13.51 8.83 4.58
N ASP A 156 -13.85 7.84 5.42
CA ASP A 156 -13.17 7.57 6.68
C ASP A 156 -11.68 7.31 6.45
N GLU A 157 -10.87 8.07 7.16
CA GLU A 157 -9.44 7.89 7.26
C GLU A 157 -9.16 6.49 7.84
N ASP A 158 -9.02 5.49 6.97
CA ASP A 158 -8.40 4.22 7.32
C ASP A 158 -7.00 4.56 7.90
N GLU A 159 -6.86 4.53 9.23
CA GLU A 159 -5.67 4.98 9.96
C GLU A 159 -4.41 4.21 9.50
N ASP A 160 -4.63 3.03 8.92
CA ASP A 160 -3.63 2.13 8.36
C ASP A 160 -3.28 2.36 6.89
N LEU A 161 -4.03 3.22 6.17
CA LEU A 161 -3.82 3.47 4.74
C LEU A 161 -2.39 3.93 4.42
N PRO A 162 -1.79 4.89 5.16
CA PRO A 162 -0.42 5.31 4.89
C PRO A 162 0.59 4.16 5.07
N ARG A 163 0.36 3.29 6.07
CA ARG A 163 1.23 2.14 6.33
C ARG A 163 1.18 1.12 5.20
N SER A 164 -0.01 0.84 4.67
CA SER A 164 -0.18 -0.08 3.55
C SER A 164 0.49 0.43 2.26
N PHE A 165 0.37 1.73 1.98
CA PHE A 165 1.08 2.36 0.85
C PHE A 165 2.59 2.30 1.02
N ASP A 166 3.12 2.59 2.21
CA ASP A 166 4.55 2.45 2.49
C ASP A 166 5.05 1.03 2.25
N ARG A 167 4.30 0.02 2.72
CA ARG A 167 4.62 -1.41 2.51
C ARG A 167 4.59 -1.79 1.04
N SER A 168 3.61 -1.28 0.28
CA SER A 168 3.55 -1.48 -1.17
C SER A 168 4.76 -0.88 -1.89
N HIS A 169 5.13 0.37 -1.55
CA HIS A 169 6.30 1.02 -2.13
C HIS A 169 7.60 0.30 -1.76
N GLN A 170 7.74 -0.20 -0.54
CA GLN A 170 8.86 -1.05 -0.13
C GLN A 170 8.95 -2.32 -0.99
N ALA A 171 7.82 -3.01 -1.21
CA ALA A 171 7.77 -4.19 -2.09
C ALA A 171 8.20 -3.85 -3.52
N LEU A 172 7.70 -2.75 -4.08
CA LEU A 172 8.03 -2.34 -5.44
C LEU A 172 9.51 -1.94 -5.59
N GLN A 173 10.06 -1.20 -4.63
CA GLN A 173 11.50 -0.86 -4.59
C GLN A 173 12.38 -2.11 -4.49
N LEU A 174 11.96 -3.09 -3.69
CA LEU A 174 12.64 -4.36 -3.56
C LEU A 174 12.65 -5.14 -4.88
N ILE A 175 11.50 -5.23 -5.58
CA ILE A 175 11.41 -5.89 -6.88
C ILE A 175 12.31 -5.20 -7.91
N VAL A 176 12.26 -3.85 -7.99
CA VAL A 176 13.11 -3.06 -8.90
C VAL A 176 14.59 -3.30 -8.63
N ARG A 177 14.99 -3.44 -7.36
CA ARG A 177 16.39 -3.70 -6.98
C ARG A 177 16.87 -5.07 -7.47
N TYR A 178 16.03 -6.11 -7.38
CA TYR A 178 16.39 -7.45 -7.85
C TYR A 178 16.25 -7.61 -9.36
N VAL A 179 15.30 -6.94 -10.00
CA VAL A 179 15.01 -7.05 -11.43
C VAL A 179 15.00 -5.65 -12.07
N PRO A 180 16.16 -5.12 -12.53
CA PRO A 180 16.24 -3.75 -13.07
C PRO A 180 15.37 -3.52 -14.32
N SER A 181 15.05 -4.57 -15.07
CA SER A 181 14.15 -4.51 -16.23
C SER A 181 12.68 -4.33 -15.87
N THR A 182 12.33 -4.17 -14.59
CA THR A 182 10.95 -4.03 -14.10
C THR A 182 10.19 -2.87 -14.75
N SER A 183 10.87 -1.76 -15.05
CA SER A 183 10.24 -0.55 -15.61
C SER A 183 9.40 -0.82 -16.86
N ARG A 184 9.87 -1.71 -17.75
CA ARG A 184 9.18 -2.05 -19.01
C ARG A 184 7.86 -2.79 -18.82
N PHE A 185 7.70 -3.47 -17.68
CA PHE A 185 6.50 -4.23 -17.35
C PHE A 185 5.56 -3.46 -16.42
N LEU A 186 6.12 -2.54 -15.63
CA LEU A 186 5.35 -1.78 -14.66
C LEU A 186 4.36 -0.83 -15.32
N VAL A 187 4.75 -0.08 -16.35
CA VAL A 187 3.89 0.93 -16.98
C VAL A 187 2.55 0.34 -17.48
N PRO A 188 2.52 -0.76 -18.27
CA PRO A 188 1.27 -1.40 -18.65
C PRO A 188 0.41 -1.83 -17.45
N ILE A 189 1.04 -2.34 -16.39
CA ILE A 189 0.33 -2.74 -15.16
C ILE A 189 -0.31 -1.53 -14.47
N LEU A 190 0.39 -0.39 -14.40
CA LEU A 190 -0.15 0.84 -13.82
C LEU A 190 -1.34 1.38 -14.64
N GLN A 191 -1.31 1.21 -15.96
CA GLN A 191 -2.40 1.60 -16.86
C GLN A 191 -3.64 0.71 -16.67
N ASP A 192 -3.43 -0.62 -16.63
CA ASP A 192 -4.49 -1.61 -16.48
C ASP A 192 -5.18 -1.55 -15.12
N ASN A 193 -4.43 -1.22 -14.06
CA ASN A 193 -4.96 -1.11 -12.70
C ASN A 193 -5.48 0.30 -12.37
N PHE A 194 -5.42 1.25 -13.31
CA PHE A 194 -5.92 2.60 -13.07
C PHE A 194 -7.43 2.54 -12.76
N PRO A 195 -7.90 3.07 -11.60
CA PRO A 195 -9.30 2.98 -11.21
C PRO A 195 -10.25 3.55 -12.26
N PHE A 196 -11.44 2.97 -12.38
CA PHE A 196 -12.46 3.48 -13.29
C PHE A 196 -12.93 4.88 -12.84
N VAL A 197 -13.30 5.75 -13.79
CA VAL A 197 -13.65 7.16 -13.53
C VAL A 197 -14.84 7.30 -12.57
N GLN A 198 -15.75 6.32 -12.50
CA GLN A 198 -16.88 6.29 -11.55
C GLN A 198 -16.51 5.84 -10.13
N LYS A 199 -15.22 5.62 -9.81
CA LYS A 199 -14.81 5.34 -8.43
C LYS A 199 -14.73 6.65 -7.63
N SER A 200 -14.72 6.54 -6.29
CA SER A 200 -14.64 7.71 -5.41
C SER A 200 -13.41 8.57 -5.71
N SER A 201 -13.53 9.90 -5.53
CA SER A 201 -12.41 10.84 -5.73
C SER A 201 -11.19 10.40 -4.93
N ARG A 202 -11.40 10.01 -3.67
CA ARG A 202 -10.35 9.49 -2.78
C ARG A 202 -9.58 8.31 -3.36
N THR A 203 -10.27 7.37 -4.04
CA THR A 203 -9.59 6.23 -4.70
C THR A 203 -8.68 6.70 -5.84
N LEU A 204 -9.16 7.64 -6.65
CA LEU A 204 -8.39 8.22 -7.77
C LEU A 204 -7.19 9.01 -7.25
N GLU A 205 -7.39 9.85 -6.24
CA GLU A 205 -6.35 10.66 -5.58
C GLU A 205 -5.27 9.77 -4.97
N CYS A 206 -5.64 8.74 -4.20
CA CYS A 206 -4.69 7.79 -3.63
C CYS A 206 -3.87 7.10 -4.72
N TYR A 207 -4.52 6.63 -5.78
CA TYR A 207 -3.82 5.96 -6.87
C TYR A 207 -2.84 6.92 -7.56
N VAL A 208 -3.26 8.13 -7.90
CA VAL A 208 -2.39 9.16 -8.52
C VAL A 208 -1.24 9.55 -7.59
N HIS A 209 -1.49 9.73 -6.29
CA HIS A 209 -0.46 10.02 -5.30
C HIS A 209 0.63 8.93 -5.30
N ASN A 210 0.21 7.66 -5.23
CA ASN A 210 1.13 6.53 -5.26
C ASN A 210 1.88 6.43 -6.59
N LEU A 211 1.22 6.67 -7.74
CA LEU A 211 1.88 6.75 -9.05
C LEU A 211 3.00 7.79 -9.07
N LEU A 212 2.72 9.00 -8.60
CA LEU A 212 3.69 10.10 -8.55
C LEU A 212 4.86 9.75 -7.63
N ARG A 213 4.58 9.10 -6.48
CA ARG A 213 5.60 8.59 -5.58
C ARG A 213 6.52 7.56 -6.25
N VAL A 214 6.00 6.69 -7.13
CA VAL A 214 6.85 5.77 -7.91
C VAL A 214 7.89 6.52 -8.75
N THR A 215 7.51 7.66 -9.33
CA THR A 215 8.42 8.44 -10.20
C THR A 215 9.61 9.08 -9.48
N VAL A 216 9.57 9.12 -8.13
CA VAL A 216 10.65 9.63 -7.29
C VAL A 216 11.82 8.64 -7.26
N TYR A 217 11.54 7.35 -7.07
CA TYR A 217 12.57 6.31 -6.98
C TYR A 217 12.77 5.51 -8.27
N LEU A 218 11.85 5.57 -9.24
CA LEU A 218 12.00 4.98 -10.56
C LEU A 218 11.82 6.05 -11.66
N PRO A 219 12.82 6.94 -11.85
CA PRO A 219 12.69 8.09 -12.75
C PRO A 219 12.50 7.70 -14.23
N SER A 220 12.89 6.49 -14.63
CA SER A 220 12.79 6.02 -16.01
C SER A 220 11.35 5.98 -16.55
N ILE A 221 10.35 5.80 -15.67
CA ILE A 221 8.94 5.72 -16.07
C ILE A 221 8.19 7.05 -15.91
N ARG A 222 8.87 8.11 -15.47
CA ARG A 222 8.24 9.39 -15.09
C ARG A 222 7.40 9.98 -16.22
N ARG A 223 7.95 9.98 -17.44
CA ARG A 223 7.24 10.47 -18.63
C ARG A 223 5.95 9.69 -18.85
N ASP A 224 6.03 8.36 -18.86
CA ASP A 224 4.89 7.48 -19.13
C ASP A 224 3.81 7.59 -18.05
N VAL A 225 4.22 7.75 -16.78
CA VAL A 225 3.30 7.97 -15.66
C VAL A 225 2.59 9.32 -15.78
N LEU A 226 3.31 10.40 -16.10
CA LEU A 226 2.70 11.71 -16.28
C LEU A 226 1.75 11.72 -17.49
N GLU A 227 2.13 11.06 -18.58
CA GLU A 227 1.27 10.88 -19.76
C GLU A 227 -0.01 10.12 -19.41
N LEU A 228 0.10 9.04 -18.61
CA LEU A 228 -1.05 8.31 -18.09
C LEU A 228 -1.97 9.20 -17.24
N VAL A 229 -1.42 9.92 -16.27
CA VAL A 229 -2.20 10.79 -15.37
C VAL A 229 -2.91 11.88 -16.17
N VAL A 230 -2.19 12.61 -17.03
CA VAL A 230 -2.78 13.66 -17.88
C VAL A 230 -3.84 13.08 -18.80
N GLY A 231 -3.59 11.92 -19.42
CA GLY A 231 -4.57 11.25 -20.28
C GLY A 231 -5.84 10.82 -19.54
N LYS A 232 -5.76 10.50 -18.25
CA LYS A 232 -6.92 10.19 -17.42
C LYS A 232 -7.66 11.43 -16.96
N LEU A 233 -6.95 12.51 -16.62
CA LEU A 233 -7.56 13.81 -16.30
C LEU A 233 -8.32 14.39 -17.51
N LEU A 234 -7.75 14.33 -18.71
CA LEU A 234 -8.44 14.75 -19.93
C LEU A 234 -9.70 13.92 -20.22
N LYS A 235 -9.68 12.62 -19.93
CA LYS A 235 -10.88 11.77 -20.08
C LYS A 235 -11.96 12.16 -19.08
N LEU A 236 -11.58 12.48 -17.84
CA LEU A 236 -12.50 12.92 -16.81
C LEU A 236 -13.15 14.25 -17.23
N ASP A 237 -12.35 15.22 -17.65
CA ASP A 237 -12.79 16.53 -18.16
C ASP A 237 -13.81 16.41 -19.31
N VAL A 238 -13.53 15.57 -20.31
CA VAL A 238 -14.45 15.34 -21.45
C VAL A 238 -15.72 14.57 -21.03
N SER A 239 -15.66 13.78 -19.96
CA SER A 239 -16.79 12.96 -19.51
C SER A 239 -17.79 13.76 -18.68
N THR A 240 -17.40 14.90 -18.12
CA THR A 240 -18.32 15.81 -17.43
C THR A 240 -19.26 16.44 -18.46
N SER A 241 -20.56 16.20 -18.32
CA SER A 241 -21.53 16.74 -19.27
C SER A 241 -21.65 18.25 -19.10
N ARG A 242 -21.90 18.98 -20.20
CA ARG A 242 -22.14 20.43 -20.12
C ARG A 242 -23.31 20.79 -19.19
N ALA A 243 -24.32 19.92 -19.09
CA ALA A 243 -25.43 20.11 -18.18
C ALA A 243 -25.01 20.02 -16.71
N GLU A 244 -24.17 19.04 -16.35
CA GLU A 244 -23.61 18.96 -14.99
C GLU A 244 -22.68 20.14 -14.67
N MET A 245 -21.95 20.66 -15.68
CA MET A 245 -21.14 21.87 -15.52
C MET A 245 -22.01 23.13 -15.30
N GLU A 246 -23.03 23.33 -16.14
CA GLU A 246 -23.97 24.45 -16.03
C GLU A 246 -24.75 24.40 -14.71
N ASP A 247 -25.22 23.23 -14.29
CA ASP A 247 -25.91 23.03 -13.00
C ASP A 247 -24.99 23.33 -11.80
N ALA A 248 -23.71 22.92 -11.86
CA ALA A 248 -22.73 23.20 -10.81
C ALA A 248 -22.34 24.70 -10.76
N GLU A 249 -22.20 25.35 -11.91
CA GLU A 249 -21.95 26.80 -12.00
C GLU A 249 -23.14 27.60 -11.46
N GLU A 250 -24.37 27.19 -11.77
CA GLU A 250 -25.58 27.80 -11.20
C GLU A 250 -25.69 27.58 -9.70
N HIS A 251 -25.30 26.41 -9.19
CA HIS A 251 -25.30 26.13 -7.75
C HIS A 251 -24.28 26.99 -7.02
N ALA A 252 -23.05 27.07 -7.54
CA ALA A 252 -21.99 27.90 -6.96
C ALA A 252 -22.35 29.40 -6.94
N GLN A 253 -22.99 29.90 -8.02
CA GLN A 253 -23.49 31.28 -8.04
C GLN A 253 -24.61 31.51 -7.02
N LYS A 254 -25.48 30.52 -6.78
CA LYS A 254 -26.52 30.62 -5.76
C LYS A 254 -25.91 30.64 -4.36
N GLU A 255 -24.91 29.80 -4.08
CA GLU A 255 -24.18 29.80 -2.81
C GLU A 255 -23.43 31.12 -2.58
N GLU A 256 -22.73 31.67 -3.57
CA GLU A 256 -22.05 32.98 -3.45
C GLU A 256 -23.05 34.12 -3.19
N VAL A 257 -24.23 34.07 -3.83
CA VAL A 257 -25.29 35.06 -3.60
C VAL A 257 -25.91 34.88 -2.21
N GLU A 258 -26.10 33.65 -1.73
CA GLU A 258 -26.56 33.37 -0.37
C GLU A 258 -25.56 33.82 0.69
N GLU A 259 -24.26 33.56 0.52
CA GLU A 259 -23.21 34.06 1.42
C GLU A 259 -23.17 35.59 1.45
N GLN A 260 -23.25 36.26 0.29
CA GLN A 260 -23.30 37.72 0.23
C GLN A 260 -24.58 38.31 0.85
N LEU A 261 -25.71 37.62 0.71
CA LEU A 261 -26.97 38.01 1.36
C LEU A 261 -26.90 37.82 2.87
N GLU A 262 -26.31 36.73 3.35
CA GLU A 262 -26.08 36.50 4.78
C GLU A 262 -25.14 37.57 5.36
N GLU A 263 -23.99 37.84 4.73
CA GLU A 263 -23.07 38.91 5.15
C GLU A 263 -23.76 40.29 5.17
N GLY A 264 -24.55 40.61 4.14
CA GLY A 264 -25.32 41.86 4.09
C GLY A 264 -26.44 41.95 5.14
N LEU A 265 -27.05 40.83 5.54
CA LEU A 265 -28.04 40.77 6.61
C LEU A 265 -27.41 41.04 7.98
N PHE A 266 -26.20 40.55 8.24
CA PHE A 266 -25.47 40.86 9.49
C PHE A 266 -25.13 42.36 9.59
N ASP A 267 -24.74 42.99 8.47
CA ASP A 267 -24.45 44.42 8.43
C ASP A 267 -25.69 45.31 8.65
N MET A 268 -26.85 44.94 8.09
CA MET A 268 -28.09 45.68 8.33
C MET A 268 -28.59 45.55 9.78
N VAL A 269 -28.45 44.39 10.43
CA VAL A 269 -28.82 44.20 11.83
C VAL A 269 -27.87 44.98 12.76
N GLY A 270 -26.58 45.04 12.44
CA GLY A 270 -25.59 45.87 13.14
C GLY A 270 -25.89 47.37 13.02
N ALA A 271 -26.26 47.84 11.82
CA ALA A 271 -26.66 49.22 11.59
C ALA A 271 -27.97 49.60 12.32
N ALA A 272 -28.98 48.72 12.29
CA ALA A 272 -30.25 48.93 12.98
C ALA A 272 -30.08 48.95 14.51
N THR A 273 -29.24 48.09 15.08
CA THR A 273 -28.94 48.09 16.52
C THR A 273 -28.12 49.32 16.95
N MET A 274 -27.19 49.80 16.12
CA MET A 274 -26.51 51.07 16.37
C MET A 274 -27.45 52.28 16.27
N ALA A 275 -28.34 52.29 15.28
CA ALA A 275 -29.35 53.35 15.13
C ALA A 275 -30.31 53.38 16.32
N LEU A 276 -30.80 52.23 16.79
CA LEU A 276 -31.63 52.13 18.00
C LEU A 276 -30.88 52.64 19.25
N ARG A 277 -29.61 52.26 19.41
CA ARG A 277 -28.77 52.76 20.53
C ARG A 277 -28.57 54.28 20.49
N SER A 278 -28.46 54.87 19.31
CA SER A 278 -28.35 56.34 19.15
C SER A 278 -29.67 57.05 19.49
N SER A 279 -30.80 56.49 19.08
CA SER A 279 -32.13 57.05 19.31
C SER A 279 -32.53 56.98 20.80
N VAL A 280 -32.23 55.86 21.47
CA VAL A 280 -32.44 55.72 22.93
C VAL A 280 -31.58 56.72 23.73
N LYS A 281 -30.34 57.01 23.29
CA LYS A 281 -29.49 58.03 23.92
C LYS A 281 -30.04 59.45 23.73
N SER A 282 -30.68 59.75 22.59
CA SER A 282 -31.27 61.06 22.33
C SER A 282 -32.54 61.32 23.16
N VAL A 283 -33.31 60.27 23.49
CA VAL A 283 -34.53 60.40 24.32
C VAL A 283 -34.20 60.53 25.80
N ALA A 284 -33.05 60.03 26.26
CA ALA A 284 -32.63 60.12 27.65
C ALA A 284 -32.04 61.50 28.06
N TYR A 285 -31.88 62.44 27.13
CA TYR A 285 -31.28 63.77 27.35
C TYR A 285 -32.22 64.95 27.03
N ASN A 286 -33.54 64.70 26.96
CA ASN A 286 -34.58 65.73 26.93
C ASN A 286 -35.49 65.62 28.16
#